data_AF-A0A6N8SPK1-F1
#
_entry.id   AF-A0A6N8SPK1-F1
#
_cell.length_a   1.000
_cell.length_b   1.000
_cell.length_c   1.000
_cell.angle_alpha   90.00
_cell.angle_beta   90.00
_cell.angle_gamma   90.00
#
_symmetry.space_group_name_H-M   'P 1'
#
loop_
_entity.id
_entity.type
_entity.pdbx_description
1 polymer ?
#
loop_
_entity_poly.entity_id
_entity_poly.type
_entity_poly.pdbx_seq_one_letter_code
_entity_poly.pdbx_strand_id
1 'polypeptide(L)'
;MIAAARRHRRHGRPLYFTSANGEVIARVHSDRAIAGLFHEADQILADGQPLVFASRWLCRQKLPERVATTDLFHDVARLAEREGVTFYLLGATEAQNMRAAAIVRQLYPALPLAGHCHGYLSGPALQAKIDEVNALAPDILWLGLGVPREQIFMRDFGDRLGNVGVVKTAGGLFDHLSAKVPRAPLWMQQAGFEWFWRLLMEPRRLFWRYLTTNPRALYAILRHSR
;
A
#
# COMPACT_ATOMS: atom_id res chain seq x y z
N MET A 1 5.43 -12.36 -0.98
CA MET A 1 5.52 -11.27 -1.97
C MET A 1 6.60 -11.53 -3.02
N ILE A 2 7.88 -11.65 -2.65
CA ILE A 2 8.96 -11.91 -3.63
C ILE A 2 8.74 -13.17 -4.47
N ALA A 3 8.39 -14.29 -3.84
CA ALA A 3 8.07 -15.51 -4.58
C ALA A 3 6.89 -15.33 -5.56
N ALA A 4 5.92 -14.47 -5.23
CA ALA A 4 4.79 -14.15 -6.12
C ALA A 4 5.27 -13.30 -7.32
N ALA A 5 6.09 -12.28 -7.07
CA ALA A 5 6.66 -11.44 -8.13
C ALA A 5 7.47 -12.26 -9.14
N ARG A 6 8.27 -13.23 -8.68
CA ARG A 6 9.07 -14.12 -9.54
C ARG A 6 8.26 -15.18 -10.28
N ARG A 7 7.17 -15.67 -9.68
CA ARG A 7 6.32 -16.69 -10.29
C ARG A 7 5.36 -16.12 -11.33
N HIS A 8 5.16 -14.80 -11.32
CA HIS A 8 4.30 -14.14 -12.28
C HIS A 8 4.79 -14.39 -13.70
N ARG A 9 3.89 -14.82 -14.58
CA ARG A 9 4.21 -15.04 -15.98
C ARG A 9 4.10 -13.70 -16.70
N ARG A 10 5.16 -13.30 -17.40
CA ARG A 10 5.11 -12.15 -18.32
C ARG A 10 3.92 -12.31 -19.27
N HIS A 11 3.26 -11.20 -19.58
CA HIS A 11 2.04 -11.08 -20.40
C HIS A 11 0.69 -11.36 -19.70
N GLY A 12 0.64 -11.38 -18.35
CA GLY A 12 -0.60 -11.34 -17.57
C GLY A 12 -0.69 -10.11 -16.67
N ARG A 13 -1.90 -9.68 -16.29
CA ARG A 13 -2.11 -8.60 -15.30
C ARG A 13 -1.29 -8.90 -14.03
N PRO A 14 -0.51 -7.94 -13.50
CA PRO A 14 0.32 -8.18 -12.32
C PRO A 14 -0.56 -8.53 -11.13
N LEU A 15 0.00 -9.31 -10.20
CA LEU A 15 -0.67 -9.61 -8.95
C LEU A 15 -0.94 -8.31 -8.17
N TYR A 16 -2.20 -8.07 -7.85
CA TYR A 16 -2.66 -6.86 -7.20
C TYR A 16 -2.75 -7.05 -5.68
N PHE A 17 -1.77 -6.50 -4.96
CA PHE A 17 -1.73 -6.55 -3.50
C PHE A 17 -2.14 -5.21 -2.90
N THR A 18 -3.14 -5.21 -2.04
CA THR A 18 -3.65 -4.02 -1.34
C THR A 18 -3.66 -4.22 0.16
N SER A 19 -3.97 -3.15 0.89
CA SER A 19 -4.01 -3.12 2.34
C SER A 19 -5.36 -2.58 2.79
N ALA A 20 -5.96 -3.20 3.80
CA ALA A 20 -7.20 -2.74 4.41
C ALA A 20 -6.93 -2.29 5.85
N ASN A 21 -7.43 -1.12 6.19
CA ASN A 21 -7.48 -0.55 7.52
C ASN A 21 -8.91 -0.10 7.84
N GLY A 22 -9.14 0.49 9.02
CA GLY A 22 -10.49 0.96 9.40
C GLY A 22 -11.12 1.94 8.39
N GLU A 23 -10.35 2.85 7.81
CA GLU A 23 -10.84 3.77 6.77
C GLU A 23 -11.29 3.03 5.52
N VAL A 24 -10.51 2.04 5.07
CA VAL A 24 -10.86 1.20 3.92
C VAL A 24 -12.15 0.43 4.19
N ILE A 25 -12.29 -0.21 5.35
CA ILE A 25 -13.50 -0.95 5.72
C ILE A 25 -14.73 -0.03 5.72
N ALA A 26 -14.61 1.16 6.29
CA ALA A 26 -15.72 2.13 6.30
C ALA A 26 -16.14 2.54 4.88
N ARG A 27 -15.17 2.77 3.99
CA ARG A 27 -15.43 3.16 2.59
C ARG A 27 -16.03 2.01 1.78
N VAL A 28 -15.45 0.82 1.85
CA VAL A 28 -15.97 -0.39 1.18
C VAL A 28 -17.40 -0.69 1.62
N HIS A 29 -17.71 -0.52 2.91
CA HIS A 29 -19.08 -0.71 3.41
C HIS A 29 -20.07 0.34 2.87
N SER A 30 -19.61 1.58 2.66
CA SER A 30 -20.49 2.70 2.29
C SER A 30 -20.63 2.90 0.78
N ASP A 31 -19.68 2.39 -0.02
CA ASP A 31 -19.59 2.63 -1.45
C ASP A 31 -19.28 1.34 -2.22
N ARG A 32 -20.27 0.88 -3.01
CA ARG A 32 -20.16 -0.34 -3.82
C ARG A 32 -19.11 -0.23 -4.93
N ALA A 33 -18.88 0.96 -5.49
CA ALA A 33 -17.86 1.14 -6.50
C ALA A 33 -16.48 0.95 -5.89
N ILE A 34 -16.24 1.51 -4.68
CA ILE A 34 -14.99 1.26 -3.94
C ILE A 34 -14.88 -0.22 -3.55
N ALA A 35 -15.96 -0.85 -3.09
CA ALA A 35 -15.95 -2.27 -2.76
C ALA A 35 -15.50 -3.14 -3.95
N GLY A 36 -16.03 -2.87 -5.15
CA GLY A 36 -15.64 -3.57 -6.37
C GLY A 36 -14.14 -3.53 -6.63
N LEU A 37 -13.50 -2.37 -6.40
CA LEU A 37 -12.05 -2.23 -6.59
C LEU A 37 -11.21 -3.10 -5.64
N PHE A 38 -11.67 -3.33 -4.41
CA PHE A 38 -10.97 -4.20 -3.47
C PHE A 38 -11.25 -5.69 -3.74
N HIS A 39 -12.40 -6.02 -4.33
CA HIS A 39 -12.70 -7.40 -4.76
C HIS A 39 -11.83 -7.86 -5.94
N GLU A 40 -11.25 -6.94 -6.71
CA GLU A 40 -10.27 -7.26 -7.75
C GLU A 40 -8.86 -7.59 -7.21
N ALA A 41 -8.61 -7.44 -5.90
CA ALA A 41 -7.29 -7.68 -5.33
C ALA A 41 -7.01 -9.17 -5.13
N ASP A 42 -5.84 -9.62 -5.60
CA ASP A 42 -5.34 -10.97 -5.35
C ASP A 42 -4.94 -11.19 -3.89
N GLN A 43 -4.57 -10.11 -3.19
CA GLN A 43 -4.29 -10.17 -1.76
C GLN A 43 -4.66 -8.86 -1.05
N ILE A 44 -5.37 -8.97 0.07
CA ILE A 44 -5.67 -7.85 0.97
C ILE A 44 -4.99 -8.11 2.31
N LEU A 45 -4.06 -7.23 2.68
CA LEU A 45 -3.31 -7.31 3.94
C LEU A 45 -4.00 -6.49 5.04
N ALA A 46 -3.95 -6.99 6.27
CA ALA A 46 -4.50 -6.32 7.43
C ALA A 46 -3.55 -5.21 7.93
N ASP A 47 -3.80 -3.97 7.50
CA ASP A 47 -3.01 -2.78 7.84
C ASP A 47 -3.66 -2.03 9.02
N GLY A 48 -3.78 -2.73 10.15
CA GLY A 48 -4.30 -2.13 11.38
C GLY A 48 -4.51 -3.16 12.49
N GLN A 49 -3.99 -2.85 13.67
CA GLN A 49 -4.15 -3.70 14.86
C GLN A 49 -5.64 -3.96 15.22
N PRO A 50 -6.57 -2.99 15.09
CA PRO A 50 -7.97 -3.23 15.36
C PRO A 50 -8.59 -4.36 14.51
N LEU A 51 -8.17 -4.52 13.25
CA LEU A 51 -8.67 -5.61 12.39
C LEU A 51 -8.20 -6.97 12.87
N VAL A 52 -6.93 -7.06 13.29
CA VAL A 52 -6.36 -8.30 13.83
C VAL A 52 -7.08 -8.68 15.11
N PHE A 53 -7.29 -7.73 16.03
CA PHE A 53 -8.05 -7.98 17.25
C PHE A 53 -9.49 -8.40 16.97
N ALA A 54 -10.20 -7.67 16.10
CA ALA A 54 -11.57 -8.04 15.72
C ALA A 54 -11.64 -9.45 15.13
N SER A 55 -10.71 -9.83 14.24
CA SER A 55 -10.69 -11.18 13.64
C SER A 55 -10.49 -12.29 14.68
N ARG A 56 -9.69 -12.04 15.73
CA ARG A 56 -9.45 -13.02 16.80
C ARG A 56 -10.69 -13.29 17.65
N TRP A 57 -11.57 -12.30 17.75
CA TRP A 57 -12.78 -12.33 18.58
C TRP A 57 -14.03 -12.74 17.80
N LEU A 58 -14.12 -12.34 16.52
CA LEU A 58 -15.36 -12.43 15.74
C LEU A 58 -15.31 -13.47 14.63
N CYS A 59 -14.13 -13.80 14.11
CA CYS A 59 -13.99 -14.66 12.94
C CYS A 59 -13.50 -16.06 13.32
N ARG A 60 -13.96 -17.07 12.56
CA ARG A 60 -13.45 -18.45 12.69
C ARG A 60 -11.99 -18.56 12.25
N GLN A 61 -11.65 -17.90 11.14
CA GLN A 61 -10.27 -17.78 10.67
C GLN A 61 -9.70 -16.45 11.18
N LYS A 62 -8.70 -16.56 12.06
CA LYS A 62 -8.08 -15.42 12.72
C LYS A 62 -6.96 -14.87 11.85
N LEU A 63 -6.85 -13.55 11.75
CA LEU A 63 -5.67 -12.95 11.15
C LEU A 63 -4.47 -13.20 12.07
N PRO A 64 -3.34 -13.69 11.54
CA PRO A 64 -2.18 -14.04 12.37
C PRO A 64 -1.58 -12.79 13.01
N GLU A 65 -1.39 -11.74 12.20
CA GLU A 65 -0.69 -10.52 12.60
C GLU A 65 -1.13 -9.31 11.78
N ARG A 66 -0.66 -8.14 12.21
CA ARG A 66 -0.82 -6.87 11.50
C ARG A 66 0.31 -6.74 10.50
N VAL A 67 -0.01 -6.47 9.24
CA VAL A 67 0.95 -6.21 8.19
C VAL A 67 0.85 -4.74 7.79
N ALA A 68 1.61 -3.89 8.49
CA ALA A 68 1.73 -2.49 8.13
C ALA A 68 2.54 -2.35 6.84
N THR A 69 1.99 -1.62 5.87
CA THR A 69 2.66 -1.41 4.58
C THR A 69 4.05 -0.77 4.75
N THR A 70 4.20 0.12 5.75
CA THR A 70 5.48 0.75 6.08
C THR A 70 6.53 -0.24 6.59
N ASP A 71 6.15 -1.23 7.39
CA ASP A 71 7.06 -2.31 7.84
C ASP A 71 7.39 -3.26 6.70
N LEU A 72 6.34 -3.71 6.01
CA LEU A 72 6.45 -4.63 4.89
C LEU A 72 7.42 -4.13 3.83
N PHE A 73 7.41 -2.83 3.52
CA PHE A 73 8.36 -2.26 2.57
C PHE A 73 9.82 -2.55 2.95
N HIS A 74 10.19 -2.33 4.22
CA HIS A 74 11.57 -2.54 4.66
C HIS A 74 11.95 -4.03 4.69
N ASP A 75 11.03 -4.91 5.11
CA ASP A 75 11.26 -6.36 5.08
C ASP A 75 11.45 -6.88 3.66
N VAL A 76 10.59 -6.44 2.74
CA VAL A 76 10.66 -6.83 1.33
C VAL A 76 11.88 -6.21 0.66
N ALA A 77 12.26 -4.97 0.97
CA ALA A 77 13.45 -4.32 0.42
C ALA A 77 14.75 -5.06 0.81
N ARG A 78 14.90 -5.44 2.09
CA ARG A 78 16.06 -6.23 2.55
C ARG A 78 16.19 -7.56 1.84
N LEU A 79 15.06 -8.25 1.63
CA LEU A 79 15.08 -9.53 0.94
C LEU A 79 15.29 -9.34 -0.57
N ALA A 80 14.69 -8.30 -1.15
CA ALA A 80 14.84 -7.95 -2.56
C ALA A 80 16.27 -7.57 -2.92
N GLU A 81 16.97 -6.84 -2.06
CA GLU A 81 18.40 -6.55 -2.20
C GLU A 81 19.25 -7.83 -2.27
N ARG A 82 18.99 -8.79 -1.37
CA ARG A 82 19.71 -10.08 -1.35
C ARG A 82 19.38 -10.96 -2.55
N GLU A 83 18.15 -10.89 -3.03
CA GLU A 83 17.63 -11.74 -4.09
C GLU A 83 17.69 -11.08 -5.48
N GLY A 84 18.15 -9.83 -5.59
CA GLY A 84 18.19 -9.10 -6.87
C GLY A 84 16.80 -8.82 -7.45
N VAL A 85 15.78 -8.66 -6.60
CA VAL A 85 14.40 -8.36 -7.01
C VAL A 85 14.25 -6.87 -7.21
N THR A 86 13.69 -6.47 -8.35
CA THR A 86 13.69 -5.08 -8.80
C THR A 86 12.45 -4.32 -8.36
N PHE A 87 12.64 -3.11 -7.84
CA PHE A 87 11.55 -2.22 -7.45
C PHE A 87 11.34 -1.10 -8.47
N TYR A 88 10.10 -0.62 -8.54
CA TYR A 88 9.76 0.70 -9.08
C TYR A 88 8.87 1.46 -8.09
N LEU A 89 9.09 2.76 -7.95
CA LEU A 89 8.34 3.61 -7.00
C LEU A 89 7.49 4.65 -7.75
N LEU A 90 6.17 4.46 -7.82
CA LEU A 90 5.24 5.39 -8.48
C LEU A 90 4.26 5.98 -7.48
N GLY A 91 4.29 7.31 -7.27
CA GLY A 91 3.36 7.96 -6.36
C GLY A 91 3.92 9.19 -5.66
N ALA A 92 3.12 9.76 -4.76
CA ALA A 92 3.40 11.01 -4.03
C ALA A 92 3.69 12.23 -4.93
N THR A 93 4.05 13.36 -4.32
CA THR A 93 4.54 14.54 -5.06
C THR A 93 5.96 14.30 -5.55
N GLU A 94 6.41 15.08 -6.53
CA GLU A 94 7.76 14.98 -7.08
C GLU A 94 8.85 15.08 -6.00
N ALA A 95 8.79 16.12 -5.16
CA ALA A 95 9.75 16.30 -4.07
C ALA A 95 9.76 15.11 -3.08
N GLN A 96 8.58 14.55 -2.76
CA GLN A 96 8.47 13.42 -1.84
C GLN A 96 8.97 12.12 -2.48
N ASN A 97 8.63 11.89 -3.75
CA ASN A 97 9.05 10.71 -4.49
C ASN A 97 10.57 10.68 -4.67
N MET A 98 11.17 11.81 -5.10
CA MET A 98 12.63 11.96 -5.22
C MET A 98 13.34 11.69 -3.90
N ARG A 99 12.83 12.28 -2.80
CA ARG A 99 13.40 12.08 -1.47
C ARG A 99 13.27 10.64 -0.99
N ALA A 100 12.12 10.01 -1.21
CA ALA A 100 11.90 8.60 -0.88
C ALA A 100 12.86 7.70 -1.67
N ALA A 101 13.03 7.91 -2.98
CA ALA A 101 13.96 7.15 -3.80
C ALA A 101 15.42 7.31 -3.35
N ALA A 102 15.83 8.53 -2.98
CA ALA A 102 17.17 8.80 -2.44
C ALA A 102 17.42 8.05 -1.11
N ILE A 103 16.45 8.08 -0.19
CA ILE A 103 16.54 7.38 1.09
C ILE A 103 16.55 5.86 0.88
N VAL A 104 15.74 5.33 -0.05
CA VAL A 104 15.74 3.91 -0.40
C VAL A 104 17.12 3.47 -0.91
N ARG A 105 17.74 4.25 -1.81
CA ARG A 105 19.11 3.97 -2.29
C ARG A 105 20.16 4.05 -1.19
N GLN A 106 19.99 4.94 -0.21
CA GLN A 106 20.91 5.05 0.92
C GLN A 106 20.76 3.87 1.90
N LEU A 107 19.53 3.45 2.18
CA LEU A 107 19.23 2.36 3.13
C LEU A 107 19.52 0.97 2.53
N TYR A 108 19.34 0.83 1.21
CA TYR A 108 19.48 -0.44 0.47
C TYR A 108 20.32 -0.21 -0.79
N PRO A 109 21.65 -0.03 -0.65
CA PRO A 109 22.52 0.35 -1.76
C PRO A 109 22.63 -0.69 -2.87
N ALA A 110 22.36 -1.97 -2.59
CA ALA A 110 22.37 -3.05 -3.58
C ALA A 110 20.96 -3.41 -4.11
N LEU A 111 19.91 -2.75 -3.62
CA LEU A 111 18.55 -2.96 -4.13
C LEU A 111 18.41 -2.45 -5.57
N PRO A 112 18.03 -3.31 -6.53
CA PRO A 112 17.78 -2.86 -7.89
C PRO A 112 16.54 -1.96 -7.93
N LEU A 113 16.73 -0.67 -8.19
CA LEU A 113 15.65 0.29 -8.36
C LEU A 113 15.56 0.68 -9.84
N ALA A 114 14.65 0.05 -10.59
CA ALA A 114 14.46 0.28 -12.03
C ALA A 114 14.07 1.72 -12.34
N GLY A 115 13.34 2.38 -11.44
CA GLY A 115 12.95 3.77 -11.61
C GLY A 115 12.03 4.27 -10.51
N HIS A 116 11.70 5.55 -10.60
CA HIS A 116 10.73 6.20 -9.73
C HIS A 116 10.05 7.35 -10.47
N CYS A 117 8.80 7.66 -10.11
CA CYS A 117 8.05 8.77 -10.68
C CYS A 117 6.94 9.26 -9.73
N HIS A 118 6.63 10.55 -9.79
CA HIS A 118 5.53 11.12 -9.00
C HIS A 118 4.16 10.64 -9.47
N GLY A 119 3.15 10.73 -8.60
CA GLY A 119 1.81 10.20 -8.87
C GLY A 119 0.86 11.13 -9.61
N TYR A 120 1.22 12.42 -9.73
CA TYR A 120 0.38 13.46 -10.33
C TYR A 120 0.52 13.56 -11.86
N LEU A 121 0.34 12.44 -12.55
CA LEU A 121 0.35 12.36 -14.01
C LEU A 121 -1.07 12.16 -14.56
N SER A 122 -1.32 12.67 -15.76
CA SER A 122 -2.61 12.52 -16.45
C SER A 122 -2.43 12.50 -17.97
N GLY A 123 -3.43 11.96 -18.67
CA GLY A 123 -3.46 11.98 -20.14
C GLY A 123 -2.24 11.29 -20.77
N PRO A 124 -1.67 11.84 -21.85
CA PRO A 124 -0.54 11.23 -22.56
C PRO A 124 0.68 10.96 -21.69
N ALA A 125 0.97 11.83 -20.71
CA ALA A 125 2.12 11.66 -19.81
C ALA A 125 1.97 10.44 -18.90
N LEU A 126 0.75 10.16 -18.42
CA LEU A 126 0.47 8.95 -17.64
C LEU A 126 0.62 7.69 -18.51
N GLN A 127 0.11 7.73 -19.74
CA GLN A 127 0.20 6.58 -20.65
C GLN A 127 1.66 6.25 -20.99
N ALA A 128 2.46 7.26 -21.33
CA ALA A 128 3.88 7.07 -21.59
C ALA A 128 4.62 6.51 -20.35
N LYS A 129 4.23 6.94 -19.15
CA LYS A 129 4.81 6.41 -17.91
C LYS A 129 4.44 4.95 -17.66
N ILE A 130 3.20 4.56 -17.95
CA ILE A 130 2.78 3.15 -17.85
C ILE A 130 3.57 2.29 -18.83
N ASP A 131 3.78 2.77 -20.06
CA ASP A 131 4.57 2.07 -21.07
C ASP A 131 6.04 1.93 -20.64
N GLU A 132 6.64 2.97 -20.06
CA GLU A 132 7.97 2.92 -19.48
C GLU A 132 8.06 1.87 -18.35
N VAL A 133 7.13 1.91 -17.39
CA VAL A 133 7.12 0.95 -16.28
C VAL A 133 7.00 -0.48 -16.79
N ASN A 134 6.12 -0.73 -17.76
CA ASN A 134 5.96 -2.04 -18.36
C ASN A 134 7.19 -2.49 -19.17
N ALA A 135 7.89 -1.56 -19.83
CA ALA A 135 9.13 -1.86 -20.55
C ALA A 135 10.30 -2.17 -19.60
N LEU A 136 10.40 -1.46 -18.48
CA LEU A 136 11.40 -1.70 -17.44
C LEU A 136 11.15 -3.02 -16.69
N ALA A 137 9.93 -3.55 -16.75
CA ALA A 137 9.54 -4.85 -16.19
C ALA A 137 10.00 -5.07 -14.72
N PRO A 138 9.71 -4.13 -13.79
CA PRO A 138 10.06 -4.31 -12.39
C PRO A 138 9.31 -5.50 -11.79
N ASP A 139 9.97 -6.26 -10.92
CA ASP A 139 9.32 -7.35 -10.20
C ASP A 139 8.22 -6.82 -9.27
N ILE A 140 8.47 -5.67 -8.61
CA ILE A 140 7.54 -5.05 -7.67
C ILE A 140 7.37 -3.56 -7.97
N LEU A 141 6.14 -3.15 -8.28
CA LEU A 141 5.73 -1.75 -8.35
C LEU A 141 5.07 -1.33 -7.03
N TRP A 142 5.68 -0.37 -6.33
CA TRP A 142 5.07 0.28 -5.17
C TRP A 142 4.28 1.50 -5.61
N LEU A 143 2.95 1.42 -5.50
CA LEU A 143 2.01 2.44 -6.00
C LEU A 143 1.42 3.26 -4.84
N GLY A 144 1.81 4.53 -4.71
CA GLY A 144 1.39 5.43 -3.63
C GLY A 144 0.57 6.62 -4.11
N LEU A 145 -0.63 6.38 -4.63
CA LEU A 145 -1.58 7.43 -5.06
C LEU A 145 -2.64 7.75 -3.99
N GLY A 146 -2.74 6.91 -2.97
CA GLY A 146 -3.75 7.00 -1.94
C GLY A 146 -5.07 6.35 -2.35
N VAL A 147 -5.84 5.91 -1.36
CA VAL A 147 -7.15 5.27 -1.58
C VAL A 147 -8.19 6.33 -1.94
N PRO A 148 -9.02 6.15 -3.00
CA PRO A 148 -9.13 4.98 -3.87
C PRO A 148 -8.34 5.08 -5.19
N ARG A 149 -7.53 6.12 -5.41
CA ARG A 149 -6.86 6.40 -6.70
C ARG A 149 -5.92 5.28 -7.13
N GLU A 150 -5.21 4.67 -6.20
CA GLU A 150 -4.30 3.55 -6.48
C GLU A 150 -5.06 2.26 -6.86
N GLN A 151 -6.25 2.03 -6.29
CA GLN A 151 -7.14 0.93 -6.67
C GLN A 151 -7.73 1.18 -8.07
N ILE A 152 -8.19 2.42 -8.34
CA ILE A 152 -8.70 2.84 -9.65
C ILE A 152 -7.62 2.68 -10.72
N PHE A 153 -6.38 3.08 -10.42
CA PHE A 153 -5.25 2.88 -11.33
C PHE A 153 -5.06 1.40 -11.69
N MET A 154 -5.19 0.49 -10.72
CA MET A 154 -5.08 -0.94 -10.97
C MET A 154 -6.21 -1.49 -11.85
N ARG A 155 -7.44 -1.03 -11.64
CA ARG A 155 -8.57 -1.37 -12.51
C ARG A 155 -8.35 -0.86 -13.95
N ASP A 156 -7.94 0.39 -14.09
CA ASP A 156 -7.89 1.07 -15.40
C ASP A 156 -6.63 0.71 -16.21
N PHE A 157 -5.52 0.39 -15.54
CA PHE A 157 -4.20 0.23 -16.18
C PHE A 157 -3.47 -1.06 -15.83
N GLY A 158 -4.00 -1.89 -14.92
CA GLY A 158 -3.35 -3.13 -14.50
C GLY A 158 -3.01 -4.05 -15.68
N ASP A 159 -3.90 -4.18 -16.65
CA ASP A 159 -3.71 -5.05 -17.82
C ASP A 159 -2.56 -4.58 -18.74
N ARG A 160 -2.18 -3.30 -18.67
CA ARG A 160 -1.05 -2.74 -19.43
C ARG A 160 0.30 -3.00 -18.76
N LEU A 161 0.31 -3.41 -17.50
CA LEU A 161 1.52 -3.69 -16.71
C LEU A 161 1.89 -5.18 -16.76
N GLY A 162 1.69 -5.82 -17.92
CA GLY A 162 1.82 -7.28 -18.07
C GLY A 162 3.20 -7.86 -17.80
N ASN A 163 4.25 -7.03 -17.75
CA ASN A 163 5.61 -7.43 -17.40
C ASN A 163 5.97 -7.15 -15.93
N VAL A 164 5.08 -6.48 -15.18
CA VAL A 164 5.27 -6.26 -13.74
C VAL A 164 4.84 -7.52 -13.00
N GLY A 165 5.61 -7.95 -11.99
CA GLY A 165 5.26 -9.14 -11.21
C GLY A 165 4.11 -8.89 -10.23
N VAL A 166 4.31 -7.91 -9.34
CA VAL A 166 3.36 -7.51 -8.30
C VAL A 166 3.21 -6.00 -8.29
N VAL A 167 1.96 -5.52 -8.24
CA VAL A 167 1.68 -4.12 -7.88
C VAL A 167 1.18 -4.09 -6.44
N LYS A 168 1.94 -3.45 -5.57
CA LYS A 168 1.56 -3.22 -4.18
C LYS A 168 1.12 -1.79 -3.98
N THR A 169 -0.15 -1.60 -3.68
CA THR A 169 -0.64 -0.29 -3.28
C THR A 169 -0.16 0.06 -1.89
N ALA A 170 0.25 1.32 -1.72
CA ALA A 170 1.10 1.72 -0.62
C ALA A 170 0.63 2.99 0.10
N GLY A 171 -0.42 3.67 -0.38
CA GLY A 171 -0.98 4.86 0.25
C GLY A 171 0.10 5.88 0.64
N GLY A 172 0.15 6.21 1.93
CA GLY A 172 1.11 7.17 2.51
C GLY A 172 2.52 6.63 2.75
N LEU A 173 2.92 5.49 2.19
CA LEU A 173 4.28 4.94 2.35
C LEU A 173 5.38 5.96 2.03
N PHE A 174 5.20 6.75 0.97
CA PHE A 174 6.17 7.75 0.52
C PHE A 174 6.34 8.91 1.50
N ASP A 175 5.28 9.28 2.24
CA ASP A 175 5.40 10.26 3.33
C ASP A 175 6.30 9.74 4.45
N HIS A 176 6.25 8.42 4.70
CA HIS A 176 7.08 7.76 5.69
C HIS A 176 8.53 7.63 5.23
N LEU A 177 8.74 7.13 4.00
CA LEU A 177 10.07 6.98 3.42
C LEU A 177 10.79 8.32 3.24
N SER A 178 10.06 9.39 2.92
CA SER A 178 10.64 10.75 2.82
C SER A 178 10.96 11.39 4.18
N ALA A 179 10.75 10.68 5.30
CA ALA A 179 10.94 11.16 6.67
C ALA A 179 10.14 12.43 7.02
N LYS A 180 9.02 12.66 6.33
CA LYS A 180 8.16 13.83 6.57
C LYS A 180 7.41 13.72 7.90
N VAL A 181 7.08 12.50 8.32
CA VAL A 181 6.33 12.23 9.55
C VAL A 181 7.10 11.24 10.42
N PRO A 182 7.46 11.60 11.68
CA PRO A 182 8.15 10.70 12.58
C PRO A 182 7.27 9.51 12.95
N ARG A 183 7.88 8.31 12.98
CA ARG A 183 7.17 7.09 13.36
C ARG A 183 6.80 7.10 14.84
N ALA A 184 5.71 6.42 15.19
CA ALA A 184 5.39 6.17 16.59
C ALA A 184 6.50 5.35 17.26
N PRO A 185 6.82 5.57 18.54
CA PRO A 185 7.71 4.70 19.30
C PRO A 185 7.31 3.21 19.22
N LEU A 186 8.30 2.31 19.27
CA LEU A 186 8.09 0.85 19.12
C LEU A 186 7.02 0.29 20.09
N TRP A 187 7.04 0.72 21.34
CA TRP A 187 6.06 0.28 22.35
C TRP A 187 4.63 0.69 21.97
N MET A 188 4.43 1.88 21.37
CA MET A 188 3.12 2.33 20.89
C MET A 188 2.67 1.52 19.68
N GLN A 189 3.59 1.18 18.78
CA GLN A 189 3.28 0.33 17.62
C GLN A 189 2.83 -1.06 18.07
N GLN A 190 3.57 -1.67 19.01
CA GLN A 190 3.26 -2.99 19.57
C GLN A 190 1.95 -3.01 20.36
N ALA A 191 1.67 -1.94 21.11
CA ALA A 191 0.40 -1.77 21.82
C ALA A 191 -0.77 -1.39 20.89
N GLY A 192 -0.53 -1.14 19.59
CA GLY A 192 -1.56 -0.78 18.61
C GLY A 192 -2.01 0.69 18.66
N PHE A 193 -1.26 1.57 19.31
CA PHE A 193 -1.53 3.02 19.43
C PHE A 193 -0.91 3.88 18.33
N GLU A 194 -0.41 3.27 17.24
CA GLU A 194 0.17 4.01 16.12
C GLU A 194 -0.84 5.01 15.50
N TRP A 195 -2.13 4.64 15.46
CA TRP A 195 -3.20 5.53 14.97
C TRP A 195 -3.33 6.80 15.82
N PHE A 196 -3.12 6.70 17.14
CA PHE A 196 -3.19 7.81 18.08
C PHE A 196 -1.99 8.73 17.94
N TRP A 197 -0.78 8.16 17.80
CA TRP A 197 0.42 8.94 17.48
C TRP A 197 0.24 9.76 16.19
N ARG A 198 -0.28 9.14 15.13
CA ARG A 198 -0.56 9.85 13.87
C ARG A 198 -1.58 10.97 14.09
N LEU A 199 -2.65 10.74 14.86
CA LEU A 199 -3.64 11.77 15.19
C LEU A 199 -2.98 12.99 15.86
N LEU A 200 -2.02 12.78 16.76
CA LEU A 200 -1.29 13.87 17.40
C LEU A 200 -0.40 14.64 16.39
N MET A 201 0.17 13.96 15.41
CA MET A 201 1.03 14.59 14.38
C MET A 201 0.22 15.31 13.29
N GLU A 202 -0.96 14.81 12.94
CA GLU A 202 -1.83 15.39 11.89
C GLU A 202 -3.29 15.59 12.38
N PRO A 203 -3.53 16.36 13.46
CA PRO A 203 -4.83 16.41 14.13
C PRO A 203 -5.94 16.93 13.21
N ARG A 204 -5.68 18.00 12.46
CA ARG A 204 -6.68 18.59 11.53
C ARG A 204 -7.14 17.61 10.45
N ARG A 205 -6.23 16.79 9.95
CA ARG A 205 -6.50 15.83 8.86
C ARG A 205 -7.14 14.55 9.38
N LEU A 206 -6.69 14.06 10.53
CA LEU A 206 -7.04 12.73 11.02
C LEU A 206 -8.22 12.73 11.99
N PHE A 207 -8.48 13.82 12.70
CA PHE A 207 -9.57 13.90 13.67
C PHE A 207 -10.94 13.65 13.01
N TRP A 208 -11.29 14.46 11.99
CA TRP A 208 -12.54 14.32 11.25
C TRP A 208 -12.66 12.98 10.53
N ARG A 209 -11.53 12.49 10.00
CA ARG A 209 -11.45 11.19 9.36
C ARG A 209 -11.83 10.09 10.36
N TYR A 210 -11.17 10.03 11.51
CA TYR A 210 -11.43 8.98 12.51
C TYR A 210 -12.82 9.07 13.11
N LEU A 211 -13.34 10.28 13.36
CA LEU A 211 -14.70 10.46 13.86
C LEU A 211 -15.75 9.91 12.90
N THR A 212 -15.54 10.02 11.59
CA THR A 212 -16.49 9.57 10.57
C THR A 212 -16.28 8.12 10.15
N THR A 213 -15.03 7.65 10.06
CA THR A 213 -14.71 6.31 9.56
C THR A 213 -14.76 5.25 10.65
N ASN A 214 -14.28 5.53 11.87
CA ASN A 214 -14.14 4.50 12.90
C ASN A 214 -15.49 3.90 13.33
N PRO A 215 -16.57 4.67 13.57
CA PRO A 215 -17.87 4.11 13.91
C PRO A 215 -18.45 3.23 12.79
N ARG A 216 -18.30 3.67 11.54
CA ARG A 216 -18.76 2.91 10.36
C ARG A 216 -17.97 1.61 10.17
N ALA A 217 -16.66 1.67 10.33
CA ALA A 217 -15.80 0.49 10.28
C ALA A 217 -16.17 -0.51 11.37
N LEU A 218 -16.37 -0.03 12.61
CA LEU A 218 -16.76 -0.86 13.73
C LEU A 218 -18.12 -1.53 13.50
N TYR A 219 -19.11 -0.79 13.03
CA TYR A 219 -20.42 -1.35 12.65
C TYR A 219 -20.28 -2.44 11.59
N ALA A 220 -19.53 -2.17 10.52
CA ALA A 220 -19.32 -3.13 9.44
C ALA A 220 -18.62 -4.41 9.93
N ILE A 221 -17.59 -4.28 10.76
CA ILE A 221 -16.86 -5.40 11.38
C ILE A 221 -17.82 -6.22 12.26
N LEU A 222 -18.54 -5.59 13.19
CA LEU A 222 -19.43 -6.30 14.10
C LEU A 222 -20.59 -7.00 13.37
N ARG A 223 -21.09 -6.42 12.28
CA ARG A 223 -22.25 -6.95 11.56
C ARG A 223 -21.91 -8.02 10.53
N HIS A 224 -20.71 -7.97 9.93
CA HIS A 224 -20.37 -8.78 8.74
C HIS A 224 -19.15 -9.69 8.92
N SER A 225 -18.55 -9.79 10.12
CA SER A 225 -17.39 -10.65 10.38
C SER A 225 -17.71 -12.09 10.80
N ARG A 226 -18.99 -12.44 10.98
CA ARG A 226 -19.45 -13.81 11.30
C ARG A 226 -19.76 -14.60 10.05
#